data_AF-A0A1A8R9J5-F1
#
_entry.id   AF-A0A1A8R9J5-F1
#
_cell.length_a   1.000
_cell.length_b   1.000
_cell.length_c   1.000
_cell.angle_alpha   90.00
_cell.angle_beta   90.00
_cell.angle_gamma   90.00
#
_symmetry.space_group_name_H-M   'P 1'
#
loop_
_entity.id
_entity.type
_entity.pdbx_description
1 polymer ?
#
loop_
_entity_poly.entity_id
_entity_poly.type
_entity_poly.pdbx_seq_one_letter_code
_entity_poly.pdbx_strand_id
1 'polypeptide(L)' 'ARTCVGTPYYLSPEICENRPYNNKTDIWGLGCVLYELCCLRHPFEGSSLRQLVSKICRGHFPPVSVQYSHSL' A
#
# COMPACT_ATOMS: atom_id res chain seq x y z
N ALA A 1 17.09 2.30 -18.12
CA ALA A 1 15.71 2.55 -17.67
C ALA A 1 15.42 1.64 -16.48
N ARG A 2 15.12 2.18 -15.29
CA ARG A 2 14.63 1.38 -14.15
C ARG A 2 13.11 1.32 -14.26
N THR A 3 12.59 0.42 -15.08
CA THR A 3 11.18 0.08 -15.03
C THR A 3 10.96 -0.74 -13.77
N CYS A 4 10.14 -0.25 -12.85
CA CYS A 4 9.55 -1.07 -11.80
C CYS A 4 8.61 -2.06 -12.49
N VAL A 5 9.16 -3.14 -13.03
CA VAL A 5 8.40 -4.23 -13.63
C VAL A 5 7.85 -5.05 -12.47
N GLY A 6 6.63 -4.73 -12.07
CA GLY A 6 5.92 -5.35 -10.95
C GLY A 6 4.64 -4.58 -10.63
N THR A 7 3.87 -5.08 -9.67
CA THR A 7 2.64 -4.48 -9.16
C THR A 7 3.01 -3.49 -8.04
N PRO A 8 3.12 -2.17 -8.28
CA PRO A 8 3.71 -1.22 -7.32
C PRO A 8 2.82 -0.94 -6.09
N TYR A 9 1.67 -1.60 -5.98
CA TYR A 9 0.66 -1.37 -4.96
C TYR A 9 1.04 -1.88 -3.56
N TYR A 10 2.08 -2.72 -3.46
CA TYR A 10 2.58 -3.24 -2.18
C TYR A 10 3.84 -2.53 -1.68
N LEU A 11 4.29 -1.47 -2.35
CA LEU A 11 5.45 -0.71 -1.91
C LEU A 11 5.14 -0.02 -0.58
N SER A 12 6.04 -0.17 0.40
CA SER A 12 5.94 0.52 1.67
C SER A 12 6.56 1.92 1.60
N PRO A 13 6.17 2.84 2.50
CA PRO A 13 6.68 4.21 2.53
C PRO A 13 8.21 4.27 2.62
N GLU A 14 8.82 3.41 3.43
CA GLU A 14 10.27 3.36 3.60
C GLU A 14 10.99 2.92 2.32
N ILE A 15 10.42 1.98 1.55
CA ILE A 15 10.98 1.59 0.25
C ILE A 15 10.80 2.70 -0.78
N CYS A 16 9.65 3.39 -0.77
CA CYS A 16 9.42 4.57 -1.62
C CYS A 16 10.44 5.69 -1.37
N GLU A 17 10.91 5.83 -0.13
CA GLU A 17 11.91 6.81 0.27
C GLU A 17 13.38 6.31 0.13
N ASN A 18 13.59 5.15 -0.49
CA ASN A 18 14.90 4.48 -0.57
C ASN A 18 15.57 4.21 0.79
N ARG A 19 14.77 4.01 1.85
CA ARG A 19 15.25 3.55 3.16
C ARG A 19 15.45 2.02 3.16
N PRO A 20 16.23 1.48 4.11
CA PRO A 20 16.46 0.04 4.21
C PRO A 20 15.16 -0.75 4.45
N TYR A 21 15.02 -1.85 3.73
CA TYR A 21 13.99 -2.85 3.97
C TYR A 21 14.09 -3.41 5.39
N ASN A 22 12.97 -3.64 6.04
CA ASN A 22 12.91 -4.32 7.32
C ASN A 22 11.63 -5.17 7.43
N ASN A 23 11.48 -5.89 8.54
CA ASN A 23 10.31 -6.73 8.79
C ASN A 23 8.97 -5.97 8.79
N LYS A 24 8.96 -4.65 9.03
CA LYS A 24 7.74 -3.83 8.94
C LYS A 24 7.30 -3.60 7.50
N THR A 25 8.21 -3.71 6.53
CA THR A 25 7.88 -3.69 5.10
C THR A 25 6.99 -4.89 4.74
N ASP A 26 7.28 -6.08 5.27
CA ASP A 26 6.41 -7.26 5.10
C ASP A 26 5.03 -7.05 5.73
N ILE A 27 4.99 -6.47 6.94
CA ILE A 27 3.72 -6.17 7.64
C ILE A 27 2.89 -5.15 6.85
N TRP A 28 3.52 -4.18 6.20
CA TRP A 28 2.84 -3.26 5.30
C TRP A 28 2.21 -4.00 4.11
N GLY A 29 2.98 -4.88 3.47
CA GLY A 29 2.49 -5.73 2.39
C GLY A 29 1.29 -6.59 2.83
N LEU A 30 1.35 -7.18 4.02
CA LEU A 30 0.25 -7.94 4.62
C LEU A 30 -1.00 -7.06 4.83
N GLY A 31 -0.83 -5.83 5.32
CA GLY A 31 -1.93 -4.87 5.47
C GLY A 31 -2.59 -4.52 4.13
N CYS A 32 -1.81 -4.39 3.07
CA CYS A 32 -2.33 -4.17 1.72
C CYS A 32 -3.16 -5.37 1.22
N VAL A 33 -2.69 -6.60 1.45
CA VAL A 33 -3.42 -7.83 1.12
C VAL A 33 -4.72 -7.93 1.93
N LEU A 34 -4.67 -7.66 3.24
CA LEU A 34 -5.86 -7.66 4.09
C LEU A 34 -6.90 -6.64 3.60
N TYR A 35 -6.46 -5.43 3.26
CA TYR A 35 -7.32 -4.41 2.67
C TYR A 35 -7.96 -4.88 1.37
N GLU A 36 -7.19 -5.51 0.49
CA GLU A 36 -7.66 -6.03 -0.79
C GLU A 36 -8.72 -7.13 -0.59
N LEU A 37 -8.54 -8.01 0.39
CA LEU A 37 -9.55 -9.01 0.75
C LEU A 37 -10.85 -8.36 1.26
N CYS A 38 -10.75 -7.23 1.97
CA CYS A 38 -11.92 -6.53 2.51
C CYS A 38 -12.64 -5.63 1.50
N CYS A 39 -11.92 -5.07 0.54
CA CYS A 39 -12.45 -4.03 -0.35
C CYS A 39 -12.45 -4.41 -1.83
N LEU A 40 -11.86 -5.55 -2.20
CA LEU A 40 -11.64 -6.01 -3.58
C LEU A 40 -10.93 -4.99 -4.47
N ARG A 41 -10.16 -4.09 -3.85
CA ARG A 41 -9.39 -3.01 -4.49
C ARG A 41 -8.12 -2.74 -3.69
N HIS A 42 -7.13 -2.11 -4.32
CA HIS A 42 -5.90 -1.75 -3.62
C HIS A 42 -6.10 -0.53 -2.70
N PRO A 43 -5.37 -0.46 -1.56
CA PRO A 43 -5.46 0.67 -0.63
C PRO A 43 -4.94 1.99 -1.22
N PHE A 44 -3.91 1.90 -2.08
CA PHE A 44 -3.29 3.05 -2.73
C PHE A 44 -3.23 2.83 -4.24
N GLU A 45 -3.79 3.77 -4.98
CA GLU A 45 -3.80 3.77 -6.45
C GLU A 45 -3.45 5.16 -6.98
N GLY A 46 -2.75 5.23 -8.11
CA GLY A 46 -2.39 6.49 -8.75
C GLY A 46 -2.22 6.33 -10.24
N SER A 47 -2.51 7.40 -11.01
CA SER A 47 -2.35 7.40 -12.47
C SER A 47 -0.88 7.45 -12.92
N SER A 48 0.04 7.62 -11.98
CA SER A 48 1.48 7.51 -12.20
C SER A 48 2.16 6.99 -10.93
N LEU A 49 3.35 6.38 -11.10
CA LEU A 49 4.15 5.89 -9.98
C LEU A 49 4.43 6.99 -8.94
N ARG A 50 4.68 8.23 -9.38
CA ARG A 50 4.92 9.36 -8.48
C ARG A 50 3.69 9.70 -7.63
N GLN A 51 2.50 9.64 -8.21
CA GLN A 51 1.26 9.86 -7.46
C GLN A 51 0.99 8.72 -6.48
N LEU A 52 1.23 7.48 -6.90
CA LEU A 52 1.11 6.30 -6.05
C LEU A 52 2.04 6.40 -4.83
N VAL A 53 3.34 6.65 -5.06
CA VAL A 53 4.33 6.87 -4.00
C VAL A 53 3.91 8.00 -3.05
N SER A 54 3.44 9.13 -3.58
CA SER A 54 2.96 10.25 -2.76
C SER A 54 1.79 9.85 -1.86
N LYS A 55 0.85 9.03 -2.35
CA LYS A 55 -0.27 8.53 -1.53
C LYS A 55 0.18 7.52 -0.47
N ILE A 56 1.08 6.61 -0.83
CA ILE A 56 1.70 5.64 0.10
C ILE A 56 2.39 6.40 1.25
N CYS A 57 3.27 7.35 0.95
CA CYS A 57 3.99 8.15 1.96
C CYS A 57 3.05 8.99 2.83
N ARG A 58 1.90 9.43 2.31
CA ARG A 58 0.87 10.14 3.09
C ARG A 58 0.04 9.22 3.97
N GLY A 59 -0.02 7.92 3.68
CA GLY A 59 -0.81 6.94 4.42
C GLY A 59 -2.32 7.16 4.33
N HIS A 60 -2.81 7.88 3.32
CA HIS A 60 -4.24 8.14 3.15
C HIS A 60 -4.88 7.09 2.22
N PHE A 61 -5.73 6.24 2.78
CA PHE A 61 -6.48 5.21 2.07
C PHE A 61 -7.98 5.28 2.42
N PRO A 62 -8.89 4.86 1.53
CA PRO A 62 -10.32 4.84 1.84
C PRO A 62 -10.62 3.84 2.97
N PRO A 63 -11.49 4.15 3.94
CA PRO A 63 -11.82 3.22 5.01
C PRO A 63 -12.47 1.94 4.48
N VAL A 64 -12.25 0.83 5.19
CA VAL A 64 -12.94 -0.45 4.94
C VAL A 64 -14.43 -0.34 5.31
N SER A 65 -15.26 -1.25 4.78
CA SER A 65 -16.71 -1.24 5.04
C SER A 65 -17.01 -1.33 6.55
N VAL A 66 -17.98 -0.54 7.02
CA VAL A 66 -18.45 -0.56 8.43
C VAL A 66 -19.14 -1.86 8.84
N GLN A 67 -19.37 -2.78 7.89
CA GLN A 67 -19.93 -4.10 8.15
C GLN A 67 -18.93 -5.06 8.82
N TYR A 68 -17.63 -4.74 8.74
CA TYR A 68 -16.61 -5.51 9.44
C TYR A 68 -16.62 -5.24 10.95
N SER A 69 -16.17 -6.20 11.74
CA SER A 69 -16.09 -6.06 13.19
C SER A 69 -15.05 -5.01 13.59
N HIS A 70 -15.22 -4.38 14.76
CA HIS A 70 -14.27 -3.39 15.30
C HIS A 70 -12.86 -3.94 15.60
N SER A 71 -12.72 -5.27 15.64
CA SER A 71 -11.42 -5.93 15.82
C SER A 71 -10.61 -6.02 14.53
N LEU A 72 -11.19 -5.58 13.41
CA LEU A 72 -10.54 -5.34 12.14
C LEU A 72 -10.16 -3.85 12.03
#